data_AF-A0A4V1HE80-F1
#
_entry.id   AF-A0A4V1HE80-F1
#
_cell.length_a   1.000
_cell.length_b   1.000
_cell.length_c   1.000
_cell.angle_alpha   90.00
_cell.angle_beta   90.00
_cell.angle_gamma   90.00
#
_symmetry.space_group_name_H-M   'P 1'
#
loop_
_entity.id
_entity.type
_entity.pdbx_description
1 polymer ?
#
loop_
_entity_poly.entity_id
_entity_poly.type
_entity_poly.pdbx_seq_one_letter_code
_entity_poly.pdbx_strand_id
1 'polypeptide(L)'
;MMHAEGALADLRALVARYGTPDPALPPRPGGEVPDRLPDDGRGWDFGVDPGPGGETPAESAVLVLFGALDRRPSHFHAEAVPEDLDLLLTQRALHLRKHPGQVAFPGGRKDPEDRDHVATALREAQEETGLDPQGVKVLGSLPPAPLTVTNFRVTPVVGWWDRPSDVFVVDEGEASRVFRVPVADLVDPANRVVTSREAVPPVRAGRFRGPGFLVSDTLVWGFTAIVIDRILELLGWAQDWDRGRVVDITGWDASLPVPPLGG
;
A
#
# COMPACT_ATOMS: atom_id res chain seq x y z
N MET A 1 -8.52 -5.99 -21.91
CA MET A 1 -8.93 -5.20 -20.74
C MET A 1 -9.39 -6.15 -19.65
N MET A 2 -8.83 -6.02 -18.46
CA MET A 2 -9.15 -6.88 -17.31
C MET A 2 -10.45 -6.42 -16.63
N HIS A 3 -11.29 -7.38 -16.21
CA HIS A 3 -12.46 -7.11 -15.35
C HIS A 3 -12.10 -7.28 -13.86
N ALA A 4 -12.91 -6.73 -12.95
CA ALA A 4 -12.73 -6.83 -11.51
C ALA A 4 -12.50 -8.27 -11.00
N GLU A 5 -13.19 -9.26 -11.60
CA GLU A 5 -12.98 -10.68 -11.29
C GLU A 5 -11.55 -11.16 -11.60
N GLY A 6 -10.95 -10.65 -12.68
CA GLY A 6 -9.56 -10.92 -13.06
C GLY A 6 -8.58 -10.33 -12.05
N ALA A 7 -8.81 -9.09 -11.60
CA ALA A 7 -7.99 -8.45 -10.58
C ALA A 7 -8.04 -9.20 -9.23
N LEU A 8 -9.24 -9.58 -8.79
CA LEU A 8 -9.42 -10.43 -7.60
C LEU A 8 -8.66 -11.75 -7.75
N ALA A 9 -8.72 -12.36 -8.93
CA ALA A 9 -7.96 -13.54 -9.25
C ALA A 9 -6.44 -13.29 -9.06
N ASP A 10 -5.88 -12.26 -9.66
CA ASP A 10 -4.44 -12.00 -9.59
C ASP A 10 -3.99 -11.70 -8.15
N LEU A 11 -4.77 -10.94 -7.38
CA LEU A 11 -4.50 -10.69 -5.96
C LEU A 11 -4.49 -11.97 -5.13
N ARG A 12 -5.41 -12.92 -5.40
CA ARG A 12 -5.37 -14.26 -4.78
C ARG A 12 -4.13 -15.05 -5.18
N ALA A 13 -3.68 -14.92 -6.43
CA ALA A 13 -2.45 -15.57 -6.90
C ALA A 13 -1.23 -15.02 -6.15
N LEU A 14 -1.17 -13.69 -6.00
CA LEU A 14 -0.09 -13.00 -5.29
C LEU A 14 0.04 -13.50 -3.84
N VAL A 15 -1.07 -13.51 -3.10
CA VAL A 15 -1.09 -13.98 -1.71
C VAL A 15 -0.72 -15.46 -1.62
N ALA A 16 -1.22 -16.29 -2.54
CA ALA A 16 -0.87 -17.72 -2.56
C ALA A 16 0.61 -17.99 -2.87
N ARG A 17 1.23 -17.17 -3.72
CA ARG A 17 2.64 -17.33 -4.12
C ARG A 17 3.61 -16.78 -3.07
N TYR A 18 3.31 -15.63 -2.49
CA TYR A 18 4.28 -14.91 -1.65
C TYR A 18 3.90 -14.84 -0.17
N GLY A 19 2.66 -15.13 0.20
CA GLY A 19 2.14 -14.90 1.54
C GLY A 19 1.45 -16.12 2.14
N THR A 20 0.51 -15.85 3.04
CA THR A 20 -0.33 -16.84 3.69
C THR A 20 -1.78 -16.55 3.33
N PRO A 21 -2.42 -17.37 2.48
CA PRO A 21 -3.84 -17.22 2.15
C PRO A 21 -4.74 -17.31 3.38
N ASP A 22 -5.87 -16.60 3.32
CA ASP A 22 -6.92 -16.78 4.33
C ASP A 22 -7.47 -18.22 4.24
N PRO A 23 -7.45 -19.00 5.34
CA PRO A 23 -7.90 -20.39 5.33
C PRO A 23 -9.41 -20.56 5.10
N ALA A 24 -10.20 -19.51 5.29
CA ALA A 24 -11.64 -19.51 5.03
C ALA A 24 -11.96 -19.35 3.53
N LEU A 25 -10.99 -19.00 2.69
CA LEU A 25 -11.22 -18.91 1.25
C LEU A 25 -11.22 -20.29 0.60
N PRO A 26 -12.26 -20.63 -0.18
CA PRO A 26 -12.26 -21.87 -0.93
C PRO A 26 -11.07 -21.87 -1.90
N PRO A 27 -10.37 -23.00 -2.09
CA PRO A 27 -9.32 -23.10 -3.10
C PRO A 27 -9.89 -22.69 -4.46
N ARG A 28 -9.06 -22.08 -5.31
CA ARG A 28 -9.50 -21.71 -6.65
C ARG A 28 -10.04 -22.94 -7.38
N PRO A 29 -11.20 -22.85 -8.06
CA PRO A 29 -11.58 -23.89 -9.00
C PRO A 29 -10.50 -23.94 -10.10
N GLY A 30 -9.82 -25.08 -10.23
CA GLY A 30 -8.72 -25.28 -11.20
C GLY A 30 -7.33 -25.56 -10.62
N GLY A 31 -7.11 -25.48 -9.30
CA GLY A 31 -5.94 -26.05 -8.61
C GLY A 31 -4.55 -25.44 -8.88
N GLU A 32 -4.34 -24.79 -10.02
CA GLU A 32 -3.08 -24.12 -10.36
C GLU A 32 -3.14 -22.63 -9.99
N VAL A 33 -2.12 -22.15 -9.26
CA VAL A 33 -1.80 -20.73 -9.20
C VAL A 33 -1.41 -20.35 -10.63
N PRO A 34 -2.08 -19.38 -11.29
CA PRO A 34 -1.67 -18.98 -12.62
C PRO A 34 -0.18 -18.61 -12.58
N ASP A 35 0.60 -19.22 -13.47
CA ASP A 35 2.01 -18.87 -13.76
C ASP A 35 2.10 -17.50 -14.48
N ARG A 36 1.13 -16.61 -14.21
CA ARG A 36 0.93 -15.31 -14.83
C ARG A 36 1.62 -14.17 -14.09
N LEU A 37 2.00 -14.38 -12.83
CA LEU A 37 2.77 -13.38 -12.11
C LEU A 37 4.18 -13.38 -12.71
N PRO A 38 4.64 -12.27 -13.30
CA PRO A 38 5.97 -12.21 -13.87
C PRO A 38 7.00 -12.59 -12.81
N ASP A 39 7.96 -13.44 -13.19
CA ASP A 39 9.18 -13.62 -12.42
C ASP A 39 10.15 -12.50 -12.83
N ASP A 40 10.05 -11.35 -12.16
CA ASP A 40 10.95 -10.22 -12.37
C ASP A 40 12.32 -10.42 -11.66
N GLY A 41 12.55 -11.62 -11.10
CA GLY A 41 13.72 -11.96 -10.30
C GLY A 41 13.71 -11.30 -8.91
N ARG A 42 12.68 -10.52 -8.56
CA ARG A 42 12.55 -9.81 -7.28
C ARG A 42 11.37 -10.38 -6.49
N GLY A 43 11.65 -11.29 -5.55
CA GLY A 43 10.63 -11.78 -4.61
C GLY A 43 10.10 -10.68 -3.67
N TRP A 44 9.09 -10.99 -2.85
CA TRP A 44 8.49 -10.05 -1.88
C TRP A 44 9.48 -9.39 -0.89
N ASP A 45 10.67 -9.97 -0.72
CA ASP A 45 11.71 -9.40 0.14
C ASP A 45 12.15 -8.01 -0.34
N PHE A 46 12.15 -7.05 0.60
CA PHE A 46 12.60 -5.67 0.38
C PHE A 46 14.10 -5.51 0.60
N GLY A 47 14.82 -6.57 0.99
CA GLY A 47 16.28 -6.56 1.17
C GLY A 47 16.75 -5.66 2.31
N VAL A 48 15.87 -5.42 3.28
CA VAL A 48 16.14 -4.54 4.42
C VAL A 48 16.68 -5.37 5.56
N ASP A 49 17.98 -5.26 5.82
CA ASP A 49 18.63 -5.83 7.01
C ASP A 49 18.10 -5.07 8.25
N PRO A 50 17.52 -5.77 9.25
CA PRO A 50 17.02 -5.14 10.47
C PRO A 50 18.11 -4.42 11.29
N GLY A 51 19.39 -4.57 10.94
CA GLY A 51 20.50 -3.98 11.67
C GLY A 51 20.75 -4.70 13.00
N PRO A 52 21.93 -4.51 13.62
CA PRO A 52 22.24 -5.16 14.89
C PRO A 52 21.33 -4.61 15.98
N GLY A 53 20.56 -5.52 16.59
CA GLY A 53 19.41 -5.22 17.44
C GLY A 53 19.67 -4.46 18.73
N GLY A 54 18.57 -3.93 19.26
CA GLY A 54 18.42 -3.50 20.64
C GLY A 54 17.06 -3.89 21.23
N GLU A 55 16.00 -3.94 20.40
CA GLU A 55 14.63 -4.27 20.84
C GLU A 55 13.89 -5.06 19.76
N THR A 56 13.01 -5.98 20.16
CA THR A 56 12.08 -6.66 19.26
C THR A 56 11.17 -5.62 18.59
N PRO A 57 11.10 -5.53 17.24
CA PRO A 57 10.24 -4.58 16.58
C PRO A 57 8.79 -4.71 17.02
N ALA A 58 8.09 -3.59 17.17
CA ALA A 58 6.66 -3.62 17.45
C ALA A 58 5.90 -4.19 16.24
N GLU A 59 4.99 -5.12 16.51
CA GLU A 59 4.14 -5.73 15.47
C GLU A 59 3.05 -4.74 15.04
N SER A 60 2.81 -4.64 13.75
CA SER A 60 1.77 -3.80 13.16
C SER A 60 1.19 -4.45 11.93
N ALA A 61 -0.02 -4.05 11.56
CA ALA A 61 -0.68 -4.55 10.37
C ALA A 61 -1.38 -3.41 9.64
N VAL A 62 -1.39 -3.51 8.31
CA VAL A 62 -2.08 -2.55 7.45
C VAL A 62 -2.99 -3.27 6.49
N LEU A 63 -4.14 -2.67 6.18
CA LEU A 63 -5.10 -3.20 5.25
C LEU A 63 -4.86 -2.63 3.84
N VAL A 64 -4.40 -3.49 2.93
CA VAL A 64 -4.32 -3.20 1.49
C VAL A 64 -5.66 -3.62 0.86
N LEU A 65 -6.64 -2.72 0.92
CA LEU A 65 -8.01 -3.00 0.49
C LEU A 65 -8.25 -2.55 -0.96
N PHE A 66 -8.45 -3.53 -1.83
CA PHE A 66 -8.89 -3.29 -3.21
C PHE A 66 -10.40 -3.40 -3.32
N GLY A 67 -11.02 -2.64 -4.22
CA GLY A 67 -12.46 -2.75 -4.50
C GLY A 67 -12.86 -2.14 -5.84
N ALA A 68 -14.15 -2.28 -6.17
CA ALA A 68 -14.73 -1.62 -7.33
C ALA A 68 -15.01 -0.14 -7.02
N LEU A 69 -14.58 0.73 -7.90
CA LEU A 69 -14.62 2.18 -7.83
C LEU A 69 -15.94 2.65 -8.40
N ASP A 70 -16.82 3.11 -7.53
CA ASP A 70 -18.22 3.40 -7.85
C ASP A 70 -18.46 4.89 -8.17
N ARG A 71 -17.52 5.80 -7.85
CA ARG A 71 -17.79 7.24 -7.81
C ARG A 71 -16.76 8.16 -8.49
N ARG A 72 -15.58 7.68 -8.88
CA ARG A 72 -14.58 8.50 -9.60
C ARG A 72 -13.96 7.68 -10.73
N PRO A 73 -14.15 8.01 -12.01
CA PRO A 73 -13.44 7.30 -13.06
C PRO A 73 -11.93 7.59 -12.96
N SER A 74 -11.10 6.60 -13.29
CA SER A 74 -9.66 6.82 -13.48
C SER A 74 -9.40 7.86 -14.56
N HIS A 75 -8.29 8.58 -14.46
CA HIS A 75 -7.79 9.49 -15.49
C HIS A 75 -6.92 8.79 -16.53
N PHE A 76 -6.65 7.50 -16.35
CA PHE A 76 -5.77 6.70 -17.17
C PHE A 76 -6.43 5.37 -17.54
N HIS A 77 -6.04 4.80 -18.68
CA HIS A 77 -6.49 3.47 -19.09
C HIS A 77 -5.28 2.53 -19.22
N ALA A 78 -5.33 1.42 -18.51
CA ALA A 78 -4.34 0.36 -18.56
C ALA A 78 -5.00 -0.97 -18.91
N GLU A 79 -4.52 -1.68 -19.94
CA GLU A 79 -5.13 -2.96 -20.32
C GLU A 79 -5.04 -4.03 -19.21
N ALA A 80 -3.98 -3.95 -18.42
CA ALA A 80 -3.62 -4.88 -17.34
C ALA A 80 -4.32 -4.59 -16.02
N VAL A 81 -5.18 -3.56 -15.92
CA VAL A 81 -5.90 -3.17 -14.69
C VAL A 81 -7.34 -2.83 -15.06
N PRO A 82 -8.36 -3.24 -14.27
CA PRO A 82 -9.72 -2.78 -14.50
C PRO A 82 -9.81 -1.26 -14.27
N GLU A 83 -10.58 -0.56 -15.12
CA GLU A 83 -10.82 0.89 -14.99
C GLU A 83 -11.46 1.27 -13.64
N ASP A 84 -12.22 0.35 -13.08
CA ASP A 84 -12.94 0.50 -11.83
C ASP A 84 -12.21 -0.14 -10.65
N LEU A 85 -10.95 -0.57 -10.76
CA LEU A 85 -10.22 -1.06 -9.59
C LEU A 85 -9.65 0.12 -8.81
N ASP A 86 -9.87 0.16 -7.50
CA ASP A 86 -9.24 1.13 -6.61
C ASP A 86 -8.57 0.52 -5.39
N LEU A 87 -7.89 1.39 -4.65
CA LEU A 87 -7.19 1.12 -3.40
C LEU A 87 -7.58 2.14 -2.34
N LEU A 88 -8.00 1.67 -1.16
CA LEU A 88 -8.32 2.53 -0.01
C LEU A 88 -7.05 3.04 0.67
N LEU A 89 -6.99 4.35 0.90
CA LEU A 89 -5.90 5.03 1.59
C LEU A 89 -6.43 6.08 2.57
N THR A 90 -5.61 6.41 3.56
CA THR A 90 -5.81 7.50 4.50
C THR A 90 -4.71 8.54 4.33
N GLN A 91 -5.02 9.80 4.62
CA GLN A 91 -4.03 10.86 4.74
C GLN A 91 -4.03 11.35 6.18
N ARG A 92 -2.88 11.26 6.84
CA ARG A 92 -2.72 11.76 8.22
C ARG A 92 -3.08 13.23 8.33
N ALA A 93 -3.55 13.67 9.49
CA ALA A 93 -3.89 15.06 9.71
C ALA A 93 -2.66 15.97 9.51
N LEU A 94 -2.87 17.11 8.85
CA LEU A 94 -1.78 18.00 8.41
C LEU A 94 -1.04 18.66 9.58
N HIS A 95 -1.70 18.76 10.75
CA HIS A 95 -1.19 19.44 11.94
C HIS A 95 -0.36 18.53 12.87
N LEU A 96 -0.22 17.25 12.54
CA LEU A 96 0.47 16.28 13.40
C LEU A 96 1.98 16.55 13.46
N ARG A 97 2.58 16.38 14.64
CA ARG A 97 4.03 16.55 14.82
C ARG A 97 4.86 15.46 14.13
N LYS A 98 4.28 14.28 13.94
CA LYS A 98 4.93 13.13 13.31
C LYS A 98 4.16 12.74 12.06
N HIS A 99 4.88 12.67 10.94
CA HIS A 99 4.34 12.26 9.64
C HIS A 99 3.11 13.08 9.21
N PRO A 100 3.12 14.43 9.30
CA PRO A 100 1.98 15.24 8.90
C PRO A 100 1.65 15.03 7.42
N GLY A 101 0.36 14.88 7.12
CA GLY A 101 -0.14 14.73 5.75
C GLY A 101 0.31 13.47 5.01
N GLN A 102 1.06 12.56 5.65
CA GLN A 102 1.58 11.38 4.98
C GLN A 102 0.44 10.43 4.62
N VAL A 103 0.47 9.90 3.39
CA VAL A 103 -0.50 8.91 2.92
C VAL A 103 -0.11 7.51 3.37
N ALA A 104 -1.08 6.77 3.90
CA ALA A 104 -0.91 5.42 4.41
C ALA A 104 -2.07 4.52 3.99
N PHE A 105 -1.84 3.21 4.08
CA PHE A 105 -2.94 2.28 4.23
C PHE A 105 -3.58 2.47 5.61
N PRO A 106 -4.88 2.21 5.77
CA PRO A 106 -5.47 2.09 7.10
C PRO A 106 -4.75 0.98 7.89
N GLY A 107 -4.42 1.24 9.14
CA GLY A 107 -3.69 0.27 9.94
C GLY A 107 -2.83 0.86 11.04
N GLY A 108 -2.39 -0.01 11.94
CA GLY A 108 -1.73 0.41 13.15
C GLY A 108 -1.06 -0.73 13.89
N ARG A 109 -0.79 -0.46 15.17
CA ARG A 109 -0.08 -1.38 16.05
C ARG A 109 -0.99 -2.52 16.45
N LYS A 110 -0.42 -3.73 16.53
CA LYS A 110 -1.14 -4.88 17.10
C LYS A 110 -1.44 -4.63 18.58
N ASP A 111 -2.72 -4.68 18.94
CA ASP A 111 -3.18 -4.66 20.33
C ASP A 111 -2.99 -6.06 20.96
N PRO A 112 -2.66 -6.18 22.26
CA PRO A 112 -2.71 -7.45 22.98
C PRO A 112 -4.00 -8.28 22.79
N GLU A 113 -5.15 -7.64 22.58
CA GLU A 113 -6.44 -8.29 22.38
C GLU A 113 -6.64 -8.78 20.92
N ASP A 114 -5.83 -8.30 19.97
CA ASP A 114 -5.88 -8.74 18.58
C ASP A 114 -5.38 -10.19 18.47
N ARG A 115 -6.25 -11.09 18.02
CA ARG A 115 -5.91 -12.50 17.81
C ARG A 115 -4.77 -12.71 16.81
N ASP A 116 -4.71 -11.90 15.76
CA ASP A 116 -3.76 -11.98 14.65
C ASP A 116 -3.64 -10.62 13.92
N HIS A 117 -2.71 -10.51 12.97
CA HIS A 117 -2.51 -9.29 12.17
C HIS A 117 -3.72 -8.95 11.29
N VAL A 118 -4.55 -9.94 10.92
CA VAL A 118 -5.78 -9.70 10.15
C VAL A 118 -6.78 -8.94 11.02
N ALA A 119 -6.98 -9.37 12.27
CA ALA A 119 -7.83 -8.68 13.23
C ALA A 119 -7.34 -7.25 13.48
N THR A 120 -6.03 -7.06 13.66
CA THR A 120 -5.44 -5.71 13.78
C THR A 120 -5.76 -4.84 12.58
N ALA A 121 -5.47 -5.31 11.35
CA ALA A 121 -5.69 -4.51 10.14
C ALA A 121 -7.17 -4.13 9.96
N LEU A 122 -8.10 -5.04 10.24
CA LEU A 122 -9.54 -4.77 10.12
C LEU A 122 -10.06 -3.83 11.21
N ARG A 123 -9.62 -4.01 12.46
CA ARG A 123 -9.98 -3.12 13.58
C ARG A 123 -9.51 -1.69 13.32
N GLU A 124 -8.22 -1.52 13.03
CA GLU A 124 -7.64 -0.21 12.74
C GLU A 124 -8.31 0.44 11.53
N ALA A 125 -8.58 -0.33 10.46
CA ALA A 125 -9.27 0.22 9.30
C ALA A 125 -10.71 0.67 9.62
N GLN A 126 -11.43 -0.06 10.48
CA GLN A 126 -12.73 0.37 10.98
C GLN A 126 -12.63 1.65 11.83
N GLU A 127 -11.66 1.71 12.74
CA GLU A 127 -11.43 2.85 13.64
C GLU A 127 -11.02 4.11 12.88
N GLU A 128 -10.19 4.01 11.85
CA GLU A 128 -9.68 5.17 11.10
C GLU A 128 -10.64 5.64 10.00
N THR A 129 -11.37 4.72 9.38
CA THR A 129 -12.14 5.01 8.14
C THR A 129 -13.64 4.79 8.24
N GLY A 130 -14.13 4.20 9.34
CA GLY A 130 -15.53 3.84 9.50
C GLY A 130 -15.99 2.68 8.63
N LEU A 131 -15.07 2.02 7.90
CA LEU A 131 -15.44 0.91 7.01
C LEU A 131 -16.09 -0.23 7.82
N ASP A 132 -17.07 -0.92 7.22
CA ASP A 132 -17.67 -2.12 7.80
C ASP A 132 -16.81 -3.36 7.48
N PRO A 133 -16.12 -3.97 8.45
CA PRO A 133 -15.25 -5.12 8.20
C PRO A 133 -16.00 -6.32 7.62
N GLN A 134 -17.32 -6.43 7.82
CA GLN A 134 -18.12 -7.51 7.25
C GLN A 134 -18.19 -7.45 5.72
N GLY A 135 -17.97 -6.27 5.13
CA GLY A 135 -17.89 -6.07 3.69
C GLY A 135 -16.54 -6.44 3.08
N VAL A 136 -15.54 -6.75 3.91
CA VAL A 136 -14.19 -7.07 3.46
C VAL A 136 -13.98 -8.58 3.43
N LYS A 137 -13.62 -9.08 2.25
CA LYS A 137 -13.13 -10.44 2.06
C LYS A 137 -11.61 -10.43 2.14
N VAL A 138 -11.08 -10.89 3.26
CA VAL A 138 -9.63 -11.03 3.45
C VAL A 138 -9.09 -12.10 2.49
N LEU A 139 -8.08 -11.74 1.70
CA LEU A 139 -7.40 -12.64 0.76
C LEU A 139 -6.25 -13.40 1.44
N GLY A 140 -5.65 -12.77 2.45
CA GLY A 140 -4.60 -13.29 3.30
C GLY A 140 -3.56 -12.21 3.59
N SER A 141 -2.40 -12.61 4.11
CA SER A 141 -1.32 -11.68 4.49
C SER A 141 -0.07 -11.91 3.66
N LEU A 142 0.61 -10.83 3.30
CA LEU A 142 1.94 -10.87 2.70
C LEU A 142 3.01 -10.83 3.81
N PRO A 143 4.23 -11.33 3.56
CA PRO A 143 5.25 -11.40 4.60
C PRO A 143 5.55 -10.02 5.20
N PRO A 144 5.88 -9.96 6.51
CA PRO A 144 6.09 -8.67 7.15
C PRO A 144 7.33 -7.96 6.60
N ALA A 145 7.17 -6.67 6.32
CA ALA A 145 8.25 -5.80 5.89
C ALA A 145 8.82 -5.03 7.08
N PRO A 146 10.14 -5.09 7.34
CA PRO A 146 10.75 -4.36 8.43
C PRO A 146 10.86 -2.86 8.09
N LEU A 147 10.46 -2.00 9.02
CA LEU A 147 10.67 -0.57 8.97
C LEU A 147 11.79 -0.17 9.93
N THR A 148 13.04 -0.22 9.44
CA THR A 148 14.26 0.01 10.23
C THR A 148 14.29 1.38 10.92
N VAL A 149 13.64 2.40 10.34
CA VAL A 149 13.63 3.77 10.91
C VAL A 149 12.68 3.90 12.10
N THR A 150 11.61 3.10 12.17
CA THR A 150 10.54 3.25 13.16
C THR A 150 10.45 2.06 14.14
N ASN A 151 11.34 1.07 14.02
CA ASN A 151 11.34 -0.18 14.79
C ASN A 151 9.99 -0.93 14.75
N PHE A 152 9.35 -0.94 13.59
CA PHE A 152 8.11 -1.68 13.35
C PHE A 152 8.34 -2.83 12.38
N ARG A 153 7.60 -3.91 12.58
CA ARG A 153 7.40 -4.98 11.60
C ARG A 153 5.96 -4.89 11.13
N VAL A 154 5.77 -4.48 9.88
CA VAL A 154 4.44 -4.23 9.32
C VAL A 154 4.03 -5.36 8.41
N THR A 155 2.89 -5.99 8.71
CA THR A 155 2.29 -7.07 7.92
C THR A 155 1.18 -6.51 7.03
N PRO A 156 1.33 -6.53 5.69
CA PRO A 156 0.25 -6.14 4.79
C PRO A 156 -0.80 -7.24 4.68
N VAL A 157 -2.04 -6.92 5.04
CA VAL A 157 -3.21 -7.79 4.88
C VAL A 157 -3.93 -7.37 3.61
N VAL A 158 -4.02 -8.27 2.64
CA VAL A 158 -4.68 -7.99 1.36
C VAL A 158 -6.16 -8.29 1.49
N GLY A 159 -7.00 -7.30 1.19
CA GLY A 159 -8.46 -7.41 1.24
C GLY A 159 -9.09 -7.13 -0.11
N TRP A 160 -10.26 -7.74 -0.33
CA TRP A 160 -11.19 -7.40 -1.41
C TRP A 160 -12.48 -6.85 -0.82
N TRP A 161 -12.93 -5.69 -1.28
CA TRP A 161 -14.14 -5.04 -0.79
C TRP A 161 -15.36 -5.60 -1.53
N ASP A 162 -15.83 -6.74 -1.05
CA ASP A 162 -16.96 -7.49 -1.64
C ASP A 162 -18.29 -6.74 -1.49
N ARG A 163 -18.49 -6.07 -0.35
CA ARG A 163 -19.64 -5.20 -0.10
C ARG A 163 -19.15 -3.84 0.39
N PRO A 164 -18.93 -2.86 -0.52
CA PRO A 164 -18.50 -1.51 -0.16
C PRO A 164 -19.41 -0.84 0.87
N SER A 165 -18.80 -0.19 1.86
CA SER A 165 -19.47 0.69 2.82
C SER A 165 -19.02 2.13 2.58
N ASP A 166 -19.80 3.10 3.05
CA ASP A 166 -19.28 4.47 3.11
C ASP A 166 -18.07 4.53 4.05
N VAL A 167 -17.10 5.36 3.67
CA VAL A 167 -15.91 5.64 4.47
C VAL A 167 -15.72 7.14 4.62
N PHE A 168 -15.21 7.53 5.77
CA PHE A 168 -15.03 8.91 6.18
C PHE A 168 -13.91 9.01 7.22
N VAL A 169 -13.42 10.22 7.46
CA VAL A 169 -12.48 10.47 8.55
C VAL A 169 -13.24 10.30 9.87
N VAL A 170 -12.88 9.31 10.67
CA VAL A 170 -13.51 9.07 11.98
C VAL A 170 -13.00 10.06 13.03
N ASP A 171 -11.69 10.32 13.05
CA ASP A 171 -11.05 11.32 13.91
C ASP A 171 -10.21 12.32 13.08
N GLU A 172 -10.65 13.57 13.03
CA GLU A 172 -9.95 14.67 12.34
C GLU A 172 -8.62 15.06 13.01
N GLY A 173 -8.43 14.66 14.28
CA GLY A 173 -7.15 14.76 14.99
C GLY A 173 -6.08 13.83 14.42
N GLU A 174 -6.49 12.72 13.79
CA GLU A 174 -5.57 11.70 13.30
C GLU A 174 -5.45 11.69 11.77
N ALA A 175 -6.56 11.90 11.06
CA ALA A 175 -6.61 11.93 9.60
C ALA A 175 -7.23 13.23 9.07
N SER A 176 -6.74 13.67 7.91
CA SER A 176 -7.36 14.77 7.16
C SER A 176 -8.28 14.26 6.05
N ARG A 177 -8.01 13.07 5.51
CA ARG A 177 -8.77 12.47 4.40
C ARG A 177 -8.78 10.95 4.49
N VAL A 178 -9.88 10.37 4.05
CA VAL A 178 -9.99 8.97 3.64
C VAL A 178 -10.43 8.97 2.19
N PHE A 179 -9.73 8.25 1.32
CA PHE A 179 -9.97 8.31 -0.11
C PHE A 179 -9.58 7.02 -0.81
N ARG A 180 -10.17 6.81 -1.99
CA ARG A 180 -9.90 5.68 -2.86
C ARG A 180 -9.13 6.19 -4.08
N VAL A 181 -8.05 5.51 -4.44
CA VAL A 181 -7.24 5.85 -5.61
C VAL A 181 -7.45 4.80 -6.70
N PRO A 182 -7.82 5.18 -7.93
CA PRO A 182 -7.87 4.23 -9.04
C PRO A 182 -6.51 3.57 -9.24
N VAL A 183 -6.47 2.24 -9.32
CA VAL A 183 -5.22 1.51 -9.57
C VAL A 183 -4.66 1.83 -10.96
N ALA A 184 -5.54 2.12 -11.92
CA ALA A 184 -5.14 2.63 -13.23
C ALA A 184 -4.32 3.94 -13.13
N ASP A 185 -4.69 4.88 -12.23
CA ASP A 185 -3.89 6.09 -12.00
C ASP A 185 -2.53 5.78 -11.35
N LEU A 186 -2.46 4.73 -10.51
CA LEU A 186 -1.20 4.30 -9.89
C LEU A 186 -0.23 3.67 -10.90
N VAL A 187 -0.73 3.05 -11.98
CA VAL A 187 0.12 2.47 -13.03
C VAL A 187 0.42 3.43 -14.19
N ASP A 188 -0.19 4.62 -14.20
CA ASP A 188 0.10 5.68 -15.16
C ASP A 188 1.58 6.14 -15.04
N PRO A 189 2.40 6.00 -16.10
CA PRO A 189 3.77 6.48 -16.10
C PRO A 189 3.92 7.96 -15.70
N ALA A 190 2.92 8.80 -15.96
CA ALA A 190 2.91 10.22 -15.60
C ALA A 190 2.72 10.46 -14.10
N ASN A 191 2.17 9.50 -13.34
CA ASN A 191 2.03 9.61 -11.89
C ASN A 191 3.20 8.94 -11.15
N ARG A 192 4.05 8.18 -11.85
CA ARG A 192 5.17 7.43 -11.27
C ARG A 192 6.44 8.27 -11.16
N VAL A 193 6.98 8.37 -9.95
CA VAL A 193 8.23 9.10 -9.67
C VAL A 193 9.16 8.29 -8.77
N VAL A 194 10.44 8.66 -8.77
CA VAL A 194 11.39 8.22 -7.75
C VAL A 194 11.46 9.29 -6.67
N THR A 195 11.16 8.94 -5.44
CA THR A 195 11.46 9.82 -4.31
C THR A 195 12.93 9.68 -3.93
N SER A 196 13.56 10.79 -3.54
CA SER A 196 14.92 10.81 -3.02
C SER A 196 14.97 11.61 -1.73
N ARG A 197 15.67 11.09 -0.72
CA ARG A 197 15.93 11.82 0.52
C ARG A 197 17.32 11.52 1.04
N GLU A 198 17.89 12.47 1.77
CA GLU A 198 19.10 12.20 2.55
C GLU A 198 18.84 11.14 3.63
N ALA A 199 19.81 10.25 3.81
CA ALA A 199 19.82 9.33 4.93
C ALA A 199 19.92 10.12 6.24
N VAL A 200 19.02 9.85 7.17
CA VAL A 200 19.06 10.44 8.51
C VAL A 200 19.89 9.51 9.41
N PRO A 201 20.76 10.04 10.30
CA PRO A 201 21.50 9.21 11.26
C PRO A 201 20.56 8.26 12.04
N PRO A 202 20.98 7.02 12.34
CA PRO A 202 22.35 6.47 12.26
C PRO A 202 22.68 5.79 10.91
N VAL A 203 21.83 5.91 9.89
CA VAL A 203 22.07 5.28 8.59
C VAL A 203 23.29 5.93 7.92
N ARG A 204 24.14 5.13 7.24
CA ARG A 204 25.34 5.60 6.53
C ARG A 204 24.99 6.74 5.57
N ALA A 205 25.86 7.76 5.51
CA ALA A 205 25.72 8.90 4.61
C ALA A 205 25.43 8.46 3.16
N GLY A 206 24.39 9.03 2.56
CA GLY A 206 23.90 8.70 1.22
C GLY A 206 22.49 9.21 0.99
N ARG A 207 21.93 8.91 -0.19
CA ARG A 207 20.53 9.17 -0.53
C ARG A 207 19.74 7.86 -0.57
N PHE A 208 18.64 7.81 0.16
CA PHE A 208 17.63 6.77 0.00
C PHE A 208 16.75 7.13 -1.21
N ARG A 209 16.55 6.17 -2.11
CA ARG A 209 15.63 6.30 -3.24
C ARG A 209 14.55 5.24 -3.12
N GLY A 210 13.33 5.60 -3.45
CA GLY A 210 12.18 4.68 -3.43
C GLY A 210 11.10 5.12 -4.41
N PRO A 211 10.09 4.27 -4.65
CA PRO A 211 8.96 4.64 -5.49
C PRO A 211 8.15 5.78 -4.86
N GLY A 212 7.46 6.52 -5.72
CA GLY A 212 6.45 7.49 -5.34
C GLY A 212 5.36 7.61 -6.39
N PHE A 213 4.19 8.06 -5.95
CA PHE A 213 3.01 8.25 -6.80
C PHE A 213 2.42 9.63 -6.59
N LEU A 214 2.32 10.42 -7.66
CA LEU A 214 1.64 11.70 -7.70
C LEU A 214 0.16 11.46 -8.01
N VAL A 215 -0.66 11.31 -6.97
CA VAL A 215 -2.09 10.97 -7.12
C VAL A 215 -2.92 11.71 -6.09
N SER A 216 -4.17 12.02 -6.43
CA SER A 216 -5.12 12.65 -5.50
C SER A 216 -4.58 13.94 -4.83
N ASP A 217 -3.87 14.75 -5.62
CA ASP A 217 -3.22 16.03 -5.25
C ASP A 217 -2.18 15.91 -4.14
N THR A 218 -1.59 14.73 -3.97
CA THR A 218 -0.54 14.49 -2.98
C THR A 218 0.51 13.52 -3.52
N LEU A 219 1.58 13.33 -2.76
CA LEU A 219 2.62 12.35 -3.03
C LEU A 219 2.44 11.17 -2.06
N VAL A 220 2.22 9.98 -2.61
CA VAL A 220 2.35 8.72 -1.87
C VAL A 220 3.82 8.31 -1.94
N TRP A 221 4.46 8.13 -0.78
CA TRP A 221 5.89 7.81 -0.69
C TRP A 221 6.20 6.94 0.53
N GLY A 222 7.45 6.51 0.65
CA GLY A 222 7.90 5.71 1.78
C GLY A 222 7.32 4.31 1.77
N PHE A 223 6.98 3.77 2.94
CA PHE A 223 6.52 2.40 3.08
C PHE A 223 5.29 2.07 2.23
N THR A 224 4.29 2.95 2.26
CA THR A 224 3.06 2.81 1.48
C THR A 224 3.38 2.66 0.00
N ALA A 225 4.20 3.55 -0.56
CA ALA A 225 4.59 3.48 -1.96
C ALA A 225 5.42 2.23 -2.29
N ILE A 226 6.31 1.80 -1.39
CA ILE A 226 7.12 0.57 -1.55
C ILE A 226 6.22 -0.66 -1.67
N VAL A 227 5.20 -0.77 -0.82
CA VAL A 227 4.25 -1.89 -0.85
C VAL A 227 3.38 -1.84 -2.10
N ILE A 228 2.83 -0.67 -2.45
CA ILE A 228 2.04 -0.50 -3.68
C ILE A 228 2.87 -0.90 -4.90
N ASP A 229 4.05 -0.29 -5.06
CA ASP A 229 4.97 -0.55 -6.16
C ASP A 229 5.28 -2.03 -6.30
N ARG A 230 5.61 -2.70 -5.20
CA ARG A 230 5.91 -4.13 -5.22
C ARG A 230 4.71 -4.99 -5.63
N ILE A 231 3.52 -4.68 -5.13
CA ILE A 231 2.30 -5.38 -5.53
C ILE A 231 2.05 -5.20 -7.04
N LEU A 232 2.17 -3.98 -7.55
CA LEU A 232 1.98 -3.70 -8.99
C LEU A 232 3.02 -4.40 -9.87
N GLU A 233 4.30 -4.44 -9.45
CA GLU A 233 5.36 -5.16 -10.17
C GLU A 233 5.10 -6.67 -10.16
N LEU A 234 4.82 -7.28 -9.00
CA LEU A 234 4.60 -8.73 -8.87
C LEU A 234 3.34 -9.21 -9.59
N LEU A 235 2.32 -8.35 -9.71
CA LEU A 235 1.11 -8.64 -10.47
C LEU A 235 1.30 -8.46 -11.98
N GLY A 236 2.41 -7.86 -12.42
CA GLY A 236 2.61 -7.48 -13.82
C GLY A 236 1.68 -6.36 -14.28
N TRP A 237 1.15 -5.57 -13.35
CA TRP A 237 0.27 -4.44 -13.63
C TRP A 237 1.05 -3.15 -13.91
N ALA A 238 2.29 -3.06 -13.38
CA ALA A 238 3.15 -1.91 -13.60
C ALA A 238 3.48 -1.75 -15.09
N GLN A 239 3.23 -0.55 -15.62
CA GLN A 239 3.72 -0.15 -16.94
C GLN A 239 5.16 0.38 -16.85
N ASP A 240 5.88 0.36 -17.96
CA ASP A 240 7.18 1.02 -18.06
C ASP A 240 7.04 2.53 -17.84
N TRP A 241 7.93 3.11 -17.02
CA TRP A 241 7.91 4.52 -16.67
C TRP A 241 9.32 5.08 -16.46
N ASP A 242 9.45 6.40 -16.60
CA ASP A 242 10.74 7.08 -16.51
C ASP A 242 11.25 7.20 -15.06
N ARG A 243 12.22 6.35 -14.70
CA ARG A 243 12.91 6.35 -13.39
C ARG A 243 13.85 7.55 -13.19
N GLY A 244 14.03 8.39 -14.21
CA GLY A 244 14.70 9.69 -14.14
C GLY A 244 13.85 10.79 -13.51
N ARG A 245 12.52 10.59 -13.38
CA ARG A 245 11.62 11.53 -12.72
C ARG A 245 11.79 11.50 -11.21
N VAL A 246 12.65 12.36 -10.67
CA VAL A 246 12.96 12.38 -9.23
C VAL A 246 12.22 13.49 -8.50
N VAL A 247 11.66 13.21 -7.33
CA VAL A 247 11.19 14.22 -6.37
C VAL A 247 12.11 14.19 -5.15
N ASP A 248 12.78 15.30 -4.87
CA ASP A 248 13.58 15.44 -3.65
C ASP A 248 12.68 15.80 -2.47
N ILE A 249 12.54 14.88 -1.53
CA ILE A 249 11.73 15.05 -0.32
C ILE A 249 12.60 15.30 0.93
N THR A 250 13.87 15.69 0.75
CA THR A 250 14.75 16.05 1.87
C THR A 250 14.21 17.26 2.60
N GLY A 251 13.91 17.11 3.90
CA GLY A 251 13.34 18.18 4.72
C GLY A 251 11.88 18.55 4.37
N TRP A 252 11.23 17.79 3.49
CA TRP A 252 9.84 17.97 3.11
C TRP A 252 8.92 17.07 3.94
N ASP A 253 7.71 17.55 4.21
CA ASP A 253 6.61 16.75 4.72
C ASP A 253 5.33 16.99 3.92
N ALA A 254 4.40 16.05 4.00
CA ALA A 254 3.23 16.01 3.15
C ALA A 254 2.10 16.98 3.56
N SER A 255 2.35 17.90 4.51
CA SER A 255 1.49 19.07 4.71
C SER A 255 1.78 20.21 3.73
N LEU A 256 2.92 20.15 3.04
CA LEU A 256 3.36 21.15 2.07
C LEU A 256 3.06 20.71 0.63
N PRO A 257 2.98 21.65 -0.33
CA PRO A 257 2.92 21.32 -1.75
C PRO A 257 4.05 20.37 -2.16
N VAL A 258 3.76 19.44 -3.06
CA VAL A 258 4.76 18.47 -3.54
C VAL A 258 5.90 19.22 -4.24
N PRO A 259 7.18 18.90 -3.95
CA PRO A 259 8.31 19.52 -4.62
C PRO A 259 8.27 19.27 -6.13
N PRO A 260 8.75 20.20 -6.96
CA PRO A 260 8.85 19.97 -8.39
C PRO A 260 9.80 18.79 -8.69
N LEU A 261 9.66 18.19 -9.87
CA LEU A 261 10.60 17.18 -10.35
C LEU A 261 12.01 17.79 -10.43
N GLY A 262 12.98 17.09 -9.85
CA GLY A 262 14.40 17.37 -10.03
C GLY A 262 14.83 17.03 -11.45
N GLY A 263 15.54 17.97 -12.08
CA GLY A 263 16.20 17.78 -13.38
C GLY A 263 17.53 17.07 -13.29
#